data_AF-A0A919IIY6-F1
#
_entry.id   AF-A0A919IIY6-F1
#
_cell.length_a   1.000
_cell.length_b   1.000
_cell.length_c   1.000
_cell.angle_alpha   90.00
_cell.angle_beta   90.00
_cell.angle_gamma   90.00
#
_symmetry.space_group_name_H-M   'P 1'
#
loop_
_entity.id
_entity.type
_entity.pdbx_description
1 polymer ?
#
loop_
_entity_poly.entity_id
_entity_poly.type
_entity_poly.pdbx_seq_one_letter_code
_entity_poly.pdbx_strand_id
1 'polypeptide(L)'
;MKRNGSPRKRRIVAAVAVLLVTLGPAGAPAHAEATSAYCSGDSFVSRKLAAGTTWQFCWHIDDFKGLVLDKVAFRGTRDAAPIPVLNSIAPVQMQVPYDIGTAEFEDLIGFGFGRHASDMTRAECPGGQIITTHRAYTDVNGRWVEKNQPVLCVREMRKGLAYRSKWHTTTGRPLVTAQGTVLALSFMSAVGNYEYETGYQFADSGQIDVGMGATGEINPSIWTDQADGRKASNYGWPVGSGNRDYSGSHYHSAVWRVDFGIGGRADLKVEQSDTAWTGKRGAQSAVLVTGRKTIGRESFVNTADRREWRVYSPGSRNADGHPRGYDIVFGRNDTYPAHPSLRNALTFTRRRTCEQLPMYNNDVSCANETLMDYANGEVLANPIAWVNVGFHHIVRDEDQSPMPVHWQGFTLYPHDFSAQSPITPPARAGRNGFVATENEQARAVTPIRGSTTTIRLSRSTVVAGSRPVVAVRVRPSDAGQIAAGVLTVRDGDRTLVVSDIRKIDHGSRSIRLPVLPPGKHTITVAYGGSAQVGTSTSAAAILTVTQ
;
A
#
# COMPACT_ATOMS: atom_id res chain seq x y z
N MET A 1 90.04 -54.31 2.01
CA MET A 1 88.76 -54.85 1.50
C MET A 1 87.71 -54.84 2.61
N LYS A 2 86.52 -54.32 2.27
CA LYS A 2 85.17 -54.51 2.87
C LYS A 2 84.49 -53.18 3.19
N ARG A 3 83.58 -52.84 2.28
CA ARG A 3 82.75 -51.64 2.21
C ARG A 3 81.30 -52.02 2.53
N ASN A 4 80.57 -51.03 3.04
CA ASN A 4 79.14 -50.77 2.90
C ASN A 4 78.15 -51.54 3.80
N GLY A 5 77.65 -50.84 4.82
CA GLY A 5 76.49 -49.95 4.65
C GLY A 5 75.11 -50.59 4.82
N SER A 6 74.56 -50.47 6.03
CA SER A 6 73.23 -50.94 6.47
C SER A 6 72.04 -50.22 5.76
N PRO A 7 70.86 -50.89 5.56
CA PRO A 7 69.82 -50.41 4.66
C PRO A 7 68.67 -49.59 5.31
N ARG A 8 68.29 -48.56 4.55
CA ARG A 8 66.97 -47.94 4.26
C ARG A 8 65.74 -48.27 5.14
N LYS A 9 65.11 -47.21 5.66
CA LYS A 9 63.64 -47.01 5.67
C LYS A 9 63.30 -45.70 4.97
N ARG A 10 62.46 -45.76 3.92
CA ARG A 10 61.99 -44.60 3.15
C ARG A 10 60.93 -43.84 3.98
N ARG A 11 61.16 -42.55 4.23
CA ARG A 11 60.13 -41.60 4.68
C ARG A 11 59.61 -40.86 3.45
N ILE A 12 58.30 -40.93 3.23
CA ILE A 12 57.59 -40.16 2.21
C ILE A 12 57.39 -38.74 2.77
N VAL A 13 57.90 -37.75 2.06
CA VAL A 13 57.70 -36.32 2.35
C VAL A 13 56.48 -35.87 1.55
N ALA A 14 55.40 -35.50 2.23
CA ALA A 14 54.25 -34.83 1.61
C ALA A 14 54.52 -33.32 1.58
N ALA A 15 54.61 -32.75 0.38
CA ALA A 15 54.73 -31.32 0.17
C ALA A 15 53.36 -30.65 0.37
N VAL A 16 53.28 -29.70 1.31
CA VAL A 16 52.11 -28.83 1.52
C VAL A 16 52.26 -27.62 0.61
N ALA A 17 51.44 -27.54 -0.43
CA ALA A 17 51.30 -26.34 -1.25
C ALA A 17 50.32 -25.37 -0.55
N VAL A 18 50.82 -24.20 -0.16
CA VAL A 18 50.00 -23.11 0.37
C VAL A 18 49.38 -22.37 -0.83
N LEU A 19 48.08 -22.56 -1.05
CA LEU A 19 47.32 -21.81 -2.04
C LEU A 19 46.93 -20.45 -1.43
N LEU A 20 47.53 -19.36 -1.91
CA LEU A 20 47.01 -18.01 -1.67
C LEU A 20 45.70 -17.84 -2.46
N VAL A 21 44.58 -17.83 -1.74
CA VAL A 21 43.27 -17.47 -2.30
C VAL A 21 43.18 -15.95 -2.38
N THR A 22 43.22 -15.41 -3.59
CA THR A 22 42.86 -14.02 -3.86
C THR A 22 41.34 -13.88 -3.70
N LEU A 23 40.90 -13.12 -2.70
CA LEU A 23 39.51 -12.68 -2.56
C LEU A 23 39.20 -11.70 -3.70
N GLY A 24 38.56 -12.19 -4.75
CA GLY A 24 37.90 -11.34 -5.75
C GLY A 24 36.77 -10.52 -5.10
N PRO A 25 36.36 -9.40 -5.71
CA PRO A 25 35.28 -8.58 -5.17
C PRO A 25 34.02 -9.43 -5.04
N ALA A 26 33.41 -9.42 -3.85
CA ALA A 26 32.18 -10.12 -3.56
C ALA A 26 31.13 -9.74 -4.62
N GLY A 27 30.73 -10.73 -5.43
CA GLY A 27 29.63 -10.59 -6.35
C GLY A 27 28.38 -10.16 -5.58
N ALA A 28 27.65 -9.19 -6.11
CA ALA A 28 26.32 -8.83 -5.64
C ALA A 28 25.47 -10.11 -5.48
N PRO A 29 24.54 -10.16 -4.50
CA PRO A 29 23.72 -11.33 -4.28
C PRO A 29 22.97 -11.69 -5.57
N ALA A 30 22.87 -12.99 -5.83
CA ALA A 30 22.27 -13.59 -7.02
C ALA A 30 20.98 -12.87 -7.44
N HIS A 31 20.93 -12.50 -8.72
CA HIS A 31 19.71 -12.04 -9.37
C HIS A 31 18.58 -13.02 -9.07
N ALA A 32 17.41 -12.50 -8.69
CA ALA A 32 16.20 -13.27 -8.50
C ALA A 32 16.06 -14.33 -9.59
N GLU A 33 15.91 -15.60 -9.19
CA GLU A 33 15.65 -16.69 -10.12
C GLU A 33 14.45 -16.30 -11.00
N ALA A 34 14.63 -16.34 -12.32
CA ALA A 34 13.57 -16.02 -13.26
C ALA A 34 12.35 -16.92 -12.98
N THR A 35 11.14 -16.38 -13.09
CA THR A 35 9.89 -17.15 -12.87
C THR A 35 9.87 -18.48 -13.64
N SER A 36 10.47 -18.52 -14.84
CA SER A 36 10.61 -19.72 -15.67
C SER A 36 11.47 -20.84 -15.06
N ALA A 37 12.19 -20.59 -13.96
CA ALA A 37 12.90 -21.61 -13.20
C ALA A 37 11.94 -22.47 -12.36
N TYR A 38 10.71 -22.00 -12.10
CA TYR A 38 9.74 -22.65 -11.22
C TYR A 38 8.62 -23.38 -11.97
N CYS A 39 8.30 -22.93 -13.18
CA CYS A 39 7.31 -23.55 -14.04
C CYS A 39 7.68 -23.36 -15.52
N SER A 40 7.12 -24.20 -16.38
CA SER A 40 7.36 -24.16 -17.83
C SER A 40 6.10 -24.59 -18.59
N GLY A 41 6.16 -24.55 -19.92
CA GLY A 41 5.03 -24.90 -20.78
C GLY A 41 3.82 -24.00 -20.56
N ASP A 42 2.63 -24.59 -20.56
CA ASP A 42 1.36 -23.86 -20.48
C ASP A 42 1.14 -23.19 -19.12
N SER A 43 1.76 -23.71 -18.05
CA SER A 43 1.66 -23.14 -16.70
C SER A 43 2.52 -21.88 -16.50
N PHE A 44 3.37 -21.52 -17.46
CA PHE A 44 4.18 -20.30 -17.43
C PHE A 44 3.65 -19.24 -18.40
N VAL A 45 3.34 -18.06 -17.88
CA VAL A 45 2.98 -16.91 -18.70
C VAL A 45 4.09 -15.86 -18.62
N SER A 46 4.59 -15.46 -19.79
CA SER A 46 5.48 -14.31 -19.95
C SER A 46 4.93 -13.44 -21.08
N ARG A 47 4.56 -12.20 -20.75
CA ARG A 47 3.92 -11.28 -21.70
C ARG A 47 4.54 -9.91 -21.61
N LYS A 48 5.04 -9.43 -22.75
CA LYS A 48 5.50 -8.05 -22.93
C LYS A 48 4.31 -7.24 -23.44
N LEU A 49 3.92 -6.23 -22.69
CA LEU A 49 2.81 -5.34 -23.01
C LEU A 49 3.24 -4.28 -24.04
N ALA A 50 2.25 -3.61 -24.66
CA ALA A 50 2.48 -2.58 -25.67
C ALA A 50 3.47 -1.47 -25.25
N ALA A 51 3.46 -1.05 -23.97
CA ALA A 51 4.38 -0.04 -23.45
C ALA A 51 5.82 -0.56 -23.23
N GLY A 52 6.07 -1.85 -23.46
CA GLY A 52 7.38 -2.49 -23.37
C GLY A 52 7.72 -3.12 -22.02
N THR A 53 6.87 -2.96 -21.01
CA THR A 53 7.01 -3.65 -19.73
C THR A 53 6.60 -5.13 -19.85
N THR A 54 7.05 -5.97 -18.94
CA THR A 54 6.85 -7.43 -19.02
C THR A 54 6.35 -7.96 -17.68
N TRP A 55 5.31 -8.79 -17.73
CA TRP A 55 4.84 -9.58 -16.60
C TRP A 55 5.18 -11.05 -16.81
N GLN A 56 5.58 -11.70 -15.72
CA GLN A 56 5.87 -13.12 -15.67
C GLN A 56 5.25 -13.74 -14.43
N PHE A 57 4.60 -14.90 -14.57
CA PHE A 57 4.08 -15.66 -13.45
C PHE A 57 3.85 -17.12 -13.85
N CYS A 58 3.80 -17.98 -12.85
CA CYS A 58 3.27 -19.33 -12.94
C CYS A 58 1.78 -19.30 -12.58
N TRP A 59 1.00 -20.21 -13.14
CA TRP A 59 -0.39 -20.40 -12.74
C TRP A 59 -0.74 -21.89 -12.66
N HIS A 60 -1.70 -22.20 -11.79
CA HIS A 60 -2.33 -23.51 -11.72
C HIS A 60 -3.77 -23.38 -11.18
N ILE A 61 -4.55 -24.45 -11.32
CA ILE A 61 -5.87 -24.56 -10.69
C ILE A 61 -5.71 -25.46 -9.48
N ASP A 62 -5.83 -24.88 -8.30
CA ASP A 62 -5.95 -25.61 -7.04
C ASP A 62 -7.41 -26.03 -6.84
N ASP A 63 -7.64 -27.26 -6.36
CA ASP A 63 -8.97 -27.83 -6.22
C ASP A 63 -9.92 -27.00 -5.36
N PHE A 64 -9.38 -26.34 -4.32
CA PHE A 64 -10.16 -25.49 -3.42
C PHE A 64 -10.11 -24.03 -3.84
N LYS A 65 -8.90 -23.49 -4.04
CA LYS A 65 -8.68 -22.06 -4.29
C LYS A 65 -9.03 -21.62 -5.71
N GLY A 66 -9.16 -22.55 -6.66
CA GLY A 66 -9.32 -22.21 -8.07
C GLY A 66 -8.01 -21.65 -8.65
N LEU A 67 -8.08 -20.51 -9.35
CA LEU A 67 -6.90 -19.91 -9.98
C LEU A 67 -5.90 -19.36 -8.95
N VAL A 68 -4.72 -19.98 -8.90
CA VAL A 68 -3.57 -19.54 -8.12
C VAL A 68 -2.49 -19.02 -9.05
N LEU A 69 -1.91 -17.85 -8.72
CA LEU A 69 -0.75 -17.30 -9.42
C LEU A 69 0.47 -17.33 -8.51
N ASP A 70 1.57 -17.91 -8.98
CA ASP A 70 2.82 -18.02 -8.25
C ASP A 70 3.96 -17.28 -8.95
N LYS A 71 4.96 -16.87 -8.16
CA LYS A 71 6.23 -16.32 -8.67
C LYS A 71 6.02 -15.15 -9.64
N VAL A 72 5.10 -14.26 -9.28
CA VAL A 72 4.76 -13.07 -10.07
C VAL A 72 5.93 -12.10 -10.04
N ALA A 73 6.42 -11.72 -11.23
CA ALA A 73 7.50 -10.77 -11.42
C ALA A 73 7.15 -9.73 -12.48
N PHE A 74 7.67 -8.51 -12.28
CA PHE A 74 7.47 -7.38 -13.16
C PHE A 74 8.82 -6.85 -13.66
N ARG A 75 8.89 -6.51 -14.95
CA ARG A 75 10.03 -5.81 -15.53
C ARG A 75 9.56 -4.51 -16.17
N GLY A 76 9.95 -3.38 -15.59
CA GLY A 76 9.78 -2.07 -16.20
C GLY A 76 10.70 -1.87 -17.42
N THR A 77 10.46 -0.84 -18.21
CA THR A 77 11.25 -0.58 -19.44
C THR A 77 12.73 -0.25 -19.17
N ARG A 78 13.08 0.10 -17.93
CA ARG A 78 14.44 0.44 -17.49
C ARG A 78 15.06 -0.61 -16.56
N ASP A 79 14.32 -1.66 -16.21
CA ASP A 79 14.84 -2.71 -15.33
C ASP A 79 15.65 -3.71 -16.15
N ALA A 80 16.85 -4.04 -15.67
CA ALA A 80 17.75 -4.99 -16.35
C ALA A 80 17.19 -6.42 -16.37
N ALA A 81 16.40 -6.79 -15.35
CA ALA A 81 15.81 -8.11 -15.17
C ALA A 81 14.41 -7.99 -14.54
N PRO A 82 13.56 -9.01 -14.68
CA PRO A 82 12.32 -9.11 -13.91
C PRO A 82 12.60 -9.06 -12.40
N ILE A 83 11.76 -8.32 -11.69
CA ILE A 83 11.84 -8.13 -10.24
C ILE A 83 10.63 -8.84 -9.62
N PRO A 84 10.83 -9.79 -8.70
CA PRO A 84 9.72 -10.46 -8.01
C PRO A 84 8.81 -9.48 -7.28
N VAL A 85 7.51 -9.76 -7.32
CA VAL A 85 6.43 -8.98 -6.70
C VAL A 85 5.66 -9.84 -5.69
N LEU A 86 5.12 -10.97 -6.14
CA LEU A 86 4.37 -11.92 -5.31
C LEU A 86 5.01 -13.31 -5.37
N ASN A 87 5.11 -13.97 -4.23
CA ASN A 87 5.40 -15.41 -4.20
C ASN A 87 4.17 -16.20 -4.63
N SER A 88 2.99 -15.81 -4.15
CA SER A 88 1.71 -16.44 -4.48
C SER A 88 0.53 -15.51 -4.19
N ILE A 89 -0.56 -15.62 -4.95
CA ILE A 89 -1.85 -14.97 -4.68
C ILE A 89 -3.00 -15.87 -5.13
N ALA A 90 -4.01 -16.01 -4.28
CA ALA A 90 -5.23 -16.76 -4.56
C ALA A 90 -6.40 -16.31 -3.66
N PRO A 91 -7.66 -16.46 -4.11
CA PRO A 91 -8.78 -16.46 -3.19
C PRO A 91 -8.70 -17.73 -2.32
N VAL A 92 -9.05 -17.60 -1.05
CA VAL A 92 -8.96 -18.67 -0.04
C VAL A 92 -10.22 -18.78 0.81
N GLN A 93 -11.20 -17.90 0.59
CA GLN A 93 -12.56 -18.04 1.14
C GLN A 93 -13.56 -17.28 0.26
N MET A 94 -14.79 -17.78 0.23
CA MET A 94 -16.02 -17.12 -0.23
C MET A 94 -17.16 -17.58 0.71
N GLN A 95 -17.56 -16.70 1.62
CA GLN A 95 -18.68 -16.95 2.55
C GLN A 95 -19.93 -16.20 2.09
N VAL A 96 -21.08 -16.89 2.10
CA VAL A 96 -22.38 -16.36 1.67
C VAL A 96 -23.45 -16.54 2.76
N PRO A 97 -23.42 -15.73 3.84
CA PRO A 97 -24.44 -15.76 4.89
C PRO A 97 -25.69 -14.98 4.48
N TYR A 98 -26.86 -15.55 4.72
CA TYR A 98 -28.15 -14.89 4.50
C TYR A 98 -28.63 -14.18 5.76
N ASP A 99 -29.20 -12.99 5.60
CA ASP A 99 -29.55 -12.09 6.70
C ASP A 99 -30.64 -12.65 7.62
N ILE A 100 -31.46 -13.57 7.10
CA ILE A 100 -32.49 -14.26 7.88
C ILE A 100 -31.91 -15.37 8.76
N GLY A 101 -30.61 -15.65 8.69
CA GLY A 101 -29.91 -16.57 9.59
C GLY A 101 -30.33 -18.04 9.44
N THR A 102 -30.91 -18.41 8.29
CA THR A 102 -31.31 -19.80 7.99
C THR A 102 -30.24 -20.55 7.20
N ALA A 103 -29.31 -19.83 6.57
CA ALA A 103 -28.29 -20.42 5.71
C ALA A 103 -27.01 -19.56 5.72
N GLU A 104 -25.89 -20.26 5.66
CA GLU A 104 -24.56 -19.69 5.44
C GLU A 104 -23.76 -20.69 4.62
N PHE A 105 -23.35 -20.30 3.41
CA PHE A 105 -22.65 -21.18 2.48
C PHE A 105 -21.16 -20.86 2.41
N GLU A 106 -20.35 -21.92 2.34
CA GLU A 106 -18.89 -21.88 2.21
C GLU A 106 -18.49 -22.26 0.78
N ASP A 107 -18.79 -21.38 -0.16
CA ASP A 107 -18.71 -21.68 -1.60
C ASP A 107 -17.29 -22.03 -2.07
N LEU A 108 -16.25 -21.49 -1.41
CA LEU A 108 -14.86 -21.82 -1.72
C LEU A 108 -14.34 -23.00 -0.89
N ILE A 109 -14.33 -22.90 0.44
CA ILE A 109 -13.68 -23.92 1.27
C ILE A 109 -14.49 -25.23 1.30
N GLY A 110 -15.83 -25.13 1.36
CA GLY A 110 -16.72 -26.28 1.43
C GLY A 110 -16.85 -27.03 0.10
N PHE A 111 -16.93 -26.30 -1.02
CA PHE A 111 -17.17 -26.90 -2.35
C PHE A 111 -15.92 -26.95 -3.24
N GLY A 112 -15.06 -25.92 -3.19
CA GLY A 112 -13.82 -25.82 -3.94
C GLY A 112 -14.02 -25.24 -5.34
N PHE A 113 -13.45 -24.05 -5.56
CA PHE A 113 -13.57 -23.34 -6.84
C PHE A 113 -12.91 -24.10 -8.00
N GLY A 114 -11.79 -24.78 -7.75
CA GLY A 114 -11.13 -25.59 -8.78
C GLY A 114 -11.95 -26.81 -9.17
N ARG A 115 -12.49 -27.54 -8.20
CA ARG A 115 -13.40 -28.68 -8.46
C ARG A 115 -14.62 -28.25 -9.28
N HIS A 116 -15.08 -27.03 -9.05
CA HIS A 116 -16.20 -26.40 -9.75
C HIS A 116 -15.76 -25.49 -10.91
N ALA A 117 -14.55 -25.68 -11.46
CA ALA A 117 -14.12 -24.92 -12.62
C ALA A 117 -15.07 -25.15 -13.81
N SER A 118 -15.54 -24.08 -14.42
CA SER A 118 -16.41 -24.12 -15.60
C SER A 118 -15.61 -24.10 -16.89
N ASP A 119 -16.10 -24.80 -17.91
CA ASP A 119 -15.51 -24.76 -19.26
C ASP A 119 -15.73 -23.37 -19.86
N MET A 120 -14.65 -22.63 -20.12
CA MET A 120 -14.73 -21.30 -20.71
C MET A 120 -15.07 -21.38 -22.20
N THR A 121 -15.97 -20.50 -22.61
CA THR A 121 -16.37 -20.29 -23.99
C THR A 121 -15.64 -19.09 -24.61
N ARG A 122 -15.72 -18.97 -25.93
CA ARG A 122 -15.11 -17.83 -26.65
C ARG A 122 -15.72 -16.49 -26.25
N ALA A 123 -16.98 -16.46 -25.80
CA ALA A 123 -17.68 -15.26 -25.40
C ALA A 123 -17.09 -14.63 -24.11
N GLU A 124 -16.57 -15.47 -23.20
CA GLU A 124 -15.92 -15.03 -21.96
C GLU A 124 -14.50 -14.50 -22.20
N CYS A 125 -13.87 -14.90 -23.31
CA CYS A 125 -12.50 -14.52 -23.66
C CYS A 125 -12.38 -13.79 -25.03
N PRO A 126 -13.11 -12.67 -25.25
CA PRO A 126 -13.10 -12.01 -26.54
C PRO A 126 -11.73 -11.39 -26.80
N GLY A 127 -11.16 -11.72 -27.97
CA GLY A 127 -9.82 -11.28 -28.38
C GLY A 127 -8.66 -11.92 -27.60
N GLY A 128 -8.95 -12.86 -26.68
CA GLY A 128 -7.94 -13.52 -25.86
C GLY A 128 -7.50 -14.89 -26.36
N GLN A 129 -6.77 -15.60 -25.51
CA GLN A 129 -6.47 -17.02 -25.63
C GLN A 129 -7.11 -17.74 -24.45
N ILE A 130 -7.81 -18.83 -24.71
CA ILE A 130 -8.28 -19.75 -23.67
C ILE A 130 -7.21 -20.84 -23.55
N ILE A 131 -6.67 -21.01 -22.35
CA ILE A 131 -5.69 -22.06 -22.06
C ILE A 131 -6.43 -23.27 -21.52
N THR A 132 -6.27 -24.38 -22.23
CA THR A 132 -6.74 -25.70 -21.81
C THR A 132 -5.64 -26.37 -21.02
N THR A 133 -5.95 -26.84 -19.83
CA THR A 133 -5.00 -27.58 -18.99
C THR A 133 -5.52 -28.95 -18.64
N HIS A 134 -4.61 -29.90 -18.44
CA HIS A 134 -4.93 -31.20 -17.91
C HIS A 134 -5.27 -31.08 -16.42
N ARG A 135 -6.42 -31.63 -16.02
CA ARG A 135 -6.90 -31.60 -14.64
C ARG A 135 -7.22 -33.01 -14.19
N ALA A 136 -6.81 -33.33 -12.96
CA ALA A 136 -7.07 -34.58 -12.28
C ALA A 136 -7.45 -34.28 -10.83
N TYR A 137 -8.68 -34.60 -10.43
CA TYR A 137 -9.22 -34.27 -9.11
C TYR A 137 -10.34 -35.23 -8.70
N THR A 138 -10.71 -35.22 -7.42
CA THR A 138 -11.91 -35.91 -6.93
C THR A 138 -13.06 -34.92 -6.84
N ASP A 139 -14.18 -35.23 -7.50
CA ASP A 139 -15.39 -34.41 -7.44
C ASP A 139 -16.12 -34.52 -6.09
N VAL A 140 -17.17 -33.73 -5.92
CA VAL A 140 -17.96 -33.67 -4.67
C VAL A 140 -18.69 -34.98 -4.33
N ASN A 141 -18.85 -35.89 -5.30
CA ASN A 141 -19.44 -37.21 -5.10
C ASN A 141 -18.38 -38.29 -4.81
N GLY A 142 -17.11 -37.89 -4.65
CA GLY A 142 -16.01 -38.81 -4.42
C GLY A 142 -15.50 -39.52 -5.68
N ARG A 143 -15.94 -39.10 -6.88
CA ARG A 143 -15.51 -39.71 -8.14
C ARG A 143 -14.20 -39.07 -8.63
N TRP A 144 -13.26 -39.90 -9.06
CA TRP A 144 -12.08 -39.45 -9.78
C TRP A 144 -12.45 -38.91 -11.17
N VAL A 145 -12.03 -37.68 -11.46
CA VAL A 145 -12.24 -36.97 -12.72
C VAL A 145 -10.88 -36.59 -13.29
N GLU A 146 -10.68 -36.93 -14.56
CA GLU A 146 -9.47 -36.56 -15.30
C GLU A 146 -9.87 -36.09 -16.70
N LYS A 147 -9.56 -34.83 -17.03
CA LYS A 147 -9.93 -34.21 -18.30
C LYS A 147 -9.02 -33.06 -18.67
N ASN A 148 -8.92 -32.77 -19.97
CA ASN A 148 -8.40 -31.50 -20.45
C ASN A 148 -9.54 -30.47 -20.42
N GLN A 149 -9.35 -29.36 -19.72
CA GLN A 149 -10.40 -28.37 -19.50
C GLN A 149 -9.95 -26.95 -19.89
N PRO A 150 -10.74 -26.23 -20.71
CA PRO A 150 -10.49 -24.82 -21.01
C PRO A 150 -10.88 -23.94 -19.82
N VAL A 151 -9.92 -23.48 -19.02
CA VAL A 151 -10.21 -22.88 -17.70
C VAL A 151 -9.66 -21.48 -17.50
N LEU A 152 -8.74 -21.02 -18.34
CA LEU A 152 -8.08 -19.73 -18.15
C LEU A 152 -8.15 -18.89 -19.41
N CYS A 153 -8.83 -17.75 -19.35
CA CYS A 153 -8.69 -16.71 -20.35
C CYS A 153 -7.45 -15.87 -20.06
N VAL A 154 -6.65 -15.60 -21.08
CA VAL A 154 -5.53 -14.66 -21.04
C VAL A 154 -5.65 -13.69 -22.22
N ARG A 155 -5.72 -12.38 -21.95
CA ARG A 155 -5.85 -11.36 -23.01
C ARG A 155 -5.17 -10.06 -22.65
N GLU A 156 -4.64 -9.36 -23.66
CA GLU A 156 -4.23 -7.97 -23.50
C GLU A 156 -5.41 -7.04 -23.81
N MET A 157 -5.69 -6.08 -22.93
CA MET A 157 -6.77 -5.10 -23.10
C MET A 157 -6.25 -3.67 -22.94
N ARG A 158 -6.96 -2.70 -23.53
CA ARG A 158 -6.67 -1.28 -23.30
C ARG A 158 -7.19 -0.86 -21.92
N LYS A 159 -6.36 -0.13 -21.15
CA LYS A 159 -6.70 0.43 -19.82
C LYS A 159 -7.20 1.88 -19.88
N GLY A 160 -7.22 2.48 -21.07
CA GLY A 160 -7.44 3.92 -21.23
C GLY A 160 -6.12 4.70 -21.20
N LEU A 161 -6.13 5.96 -20.76
CA LEU A 161 -4.91 6.79 -20.74
C LEU A 161 -3.89 6.25 -19.73
N ALA A 162 -2.67 5.94 -20.21
CA ALA A 162 -1.53 5.65 -19.34
C ALA A 162 -0.96 6.93 -18.71
N TYR A 163 -0.77 7.95 -19.56
CA TYR A 163 -0.32 9.26 -19.12
C TYR A 163 -0.68 10.31 -20.18
N ARG A 164 -0.80 11.55 -19.73
CA ARG A 164 -0.93 12.73 -20.59
C ARG A 164 -0.36 13.94 -19.88
N SER A 165 0.58 14.66 -20.50
CA SER A 165 1.13 15.88 -19.91
C SER A 165 1.47 16.96 -20.94
N LYS A 166 0.82 18.11 -20.78
CA LYS A 166 1.14 19.38 -21.47
C LYS A 166 2.04 20.30 -20.61
N TRP A 167 2.31 19.94 -19.36
CA TRP A 167 3.17 20.76 -18.50
C TRP A 167 4.56 20.89 -19.16
N HIS A 168 5.01 22.15 -19.33
CA HIS A 168 6.18 22.61 -20.09
C HIS A 168 6.02 22.98 -21.58
N THR A 169 4.79 23.22 -22.09
CA THR A 169 4.55 23.69 -23.47
C THR A 169 4.54 25.22 -23.64
N THR A 170 5.38 25.98 -22.93
CA THR A 170 5.51 27.43 -23.18
C THR A 170 6.56 27.77 -24.24
N THR A 171 7.44 26.83 -24.61
CA THR A 171 8.22 26.87 -25.87
C THR A 171 8.57 25.47 -26.38
N GLY A 172 8.09 25.11 -27.58
CA GLY A 172 8.74 24.13 -28.47
C GLY A 172 8.75 22.62 -28.13
N ARG A 173 8.06 22.12 -27.09
CA ARG A 173 7.99 20.66 -26.82
C ARG A 173 6.58 20.07 -27.02
N PRO A 174 6.45 18.86 -27.60
CA PRO A 174 5.16 18.25 -27.90
C PRO A 174 4.44 17.70 -26.65
N LEU A 175 3.10 17.63 -26.74
CA LEU A 175 2.26 16.84 -25.83
C LEU A 175 2.80 15.41 -25.75
N VAL A 176 3.03 14.91 -24.53
CA VAL A 176 3.26 13.47 -24.32
C VAL A 176 1.95 12.83 -23.90
N THR A 177 1.53 11.80 -24.62
CA THR A 177 0.29 11.06 -24.38
C THR A 177 0.46 9.61 -24.82
N ALA A 178 -0.10 8.68 -24.06
CA ALA A 178 -0.15 7.26 -24.43
C ALA A 178 -1.40 6.59 -23.84
N GLN A 179 -1.87 5.54 -24.49
CA GLN A 179 -2.82 4.60 -23.92
C GLN A 179 -2.05 3.52 -23.16
N GLY A 180 -2.60 3.08 -22.04
CA GLY A 180 -2.06 1.96 -21.27
C GLY A 180 -2.73 0.65 -21.66
N THR A 181 -2.07 -0.45 -21.36
CA THR A 181 -2.61 -1.80 -21.50
C THR A 181 -2.51 -2.62 -20.23
N VAL A 182 -3.35 -3.64 -20.12
CA VAL A 182 -3.31 -4.66 -19.08
C VAL A 182 -3.23 -6.04 -19.70
N LEU A 183 -2.51 -6.96 -19.08
CA LEU A 183 -2.73 -8.39 -19.26
C LEU A 183 -3.81 -8.84 -18.28
N ALA A 184 -4.98 -9.20 -18.77
CA ALA A 184 -6.09 -9.69 -17.99
C ALA A 184 -6.19 -11.21 -18.03
N LEU A 185 -6.46 -11.78 -16.86
CA LEU A 185 -6.73 -13.19 -16.63
C LEU A 185 -8.11 -13.34 -16.01
N SER A 186 -8.87 -14.33 -16.45
CA SER A 186 -10.12 -14.73 -15.80
C SER A 186 -10.30 -16.24 -15.77
N PHE A 187 -10.88 -16.71 -14.67
CA PHE A 187 -11.22 -18.09 -14.37
C PHE A 187 -12.63 -18.13 -13.79
N MET A 188 -13.48 -19.03 -14.28
CA MET A 188 -14.87 -19.19 -13.84
C MET A 188 -15.04 -20.43 -12.97
N SER A 189 -15.79 -20.27 -11.88
CA SER A 189 -16.27 -21.36 -11.05
C SER A 189 -17.78 -21.28 -10.85
N ALA A 190 -18.49 -22.41 -11.02
CA ALA A 190 -19.94 -22.49 -10.81
C ALA A 190 -20.27 -23.33 -9.57
N VAL A 191 -20.77 -22.69 -8.51
CA VAL A 191 -21.07 -23.33 -7.22
C VAL A 191 -22.57 -23.15 -6.93
N GLY A 192 -23.32 -24.25 -7.08
CA GLY A 192 -24.77 -24.22 -6.92
C GLY A 192 -25.44 -23.29 -7.94
N ASN A 193 -26.16 -22.29 -7.45
CA ASN A 193 -26.82 -21.27 -8.28
C ASN A 193 -25.90 -20.08 -8.63
N TYR A 194 -24.78 -19.91 -7.93
CA TYR A 194 -23.87 -18.79 -8.16
C TYR A 194 -22.71 -19.17 -9.07
N GLU A 195 -22.22 -18.17 -9.79
CA GLU A 195 -20.99 -18.26 -10.56
C GLU A 195 -20.03 -17.15 -10.16
N TYR A 196 -18.74 -17.50 -10.11
CA TYR A 196 -17.67 -16.65 -9.60
C TYR A 196 -16.55 -16.50 -10.62
N GLU A 197 -16.27 -15.26 -11.03
CA GLU A 197 -15.13 -14.91 -11.88
C GLU A 197 -13.95 -14.46 -11.00
N THR A 198 -12.90 -15.28 -10.91
CA THR A 198 -11.63 -14.84 -10.32
C THR A 198 -10.83 -14.08 -11.37
N GLY A 199 -10.61 -12.78 -11.16
CA GLY A 199 -9.99 -11.87 -12.12
C GLY A 199 -8.69 -11.25 -11.63
N TYR A 200 -7.69 -11.21 -12.52
CA TYR A 200 -6.44 -10.45 -12.33
C TYR A 200 -6.15 -9.57 -13.54
N GLN A 201 -5.81 -8.30 -13.34
CA GLN A 201 -5.34 -7.42 -14.41
C GLN A 201 -3.97 -6.81 -14.06
N PHE A 202 -2.96 -7.18 -14.84
CA PHE A 202 -1.58 -6.73 -14.70
C PHE A 202 -1.30 -5.58 -15.67
N ALA A 203 -1.22 -4.35 -15.15
CA ALA A 203 -1.04 -3.16 -15.95
C ALA A 203 0.41 -2.94 -16.37
N ASP A 204 0.60 -2.27 -17.50
CA ASP A 204 1.91 -1.83 -17.97
C ASP A 204 2.66 -0.89 -17.01
N SER A 205 1.91 -0.19 -16.16
CA SER A 205 2.39 0.67 -15.07
C SER A 205 2.92 -0.08 -13.84
N GLY A 206 2.75 -1.41 -13.77
CA GLY A 206 3.10 -2.21 -12.60
C GLY A 206 1.93 -2.44 -11.63
N GLN A 207 0.78 -1.80 -11.83
CA GLN A 207 -0.43 -2.02 -11.02
C GLN A 207 -1.02 -3.42 -11.25
N ILE A 208 -1.54 -4.04 -10.20
CA ILE A 208 -2.30 -5.29 -10.26
C ILE A 208 -3.70 -5.03 -9.71
N ASP A 209 -4.73 -5.17 -10.53
CA ASP A 209 -6.12 -5.14 -10.08
C ASP A 209 -6.60 -6.58 -9.85
N VAL A 210 -7.12 -6.85 -8.65
CA VAL A 210 -7.58 -8.18 -8.22
C VAL A 210 -9.08 -8.09 -7.94
N GLY A 211 -9.86 -9.02 -8.46
CA GLY A 211 -11.30 -9.00 -8.26
C GLY A 211 -11.95 -10.37 -8.23
N MET A 212 -13.12 -10.41 -7.59
CA MET A 212 -14.11 -11.45 -7.77
C MET A 212 -15.32 -10.83 -8.44
N GLY A 213 -15.83 -11.46 -9.49
CA GLY A 213 -17.16 -11.18 -10.03
C GLY A 213 -18.13 -12.22 -9.49
N ALA A 214 -19.26 -11.80 -8.90
CA ALA A 214 -20.36 -12.69 -8.52
C ALA A 214 -21.51 -12.52 -9.52
N THR A 215 -21.97 -13.63 -10.10
CA THR A 215 -23.02 -13.72 -11.13
C THR A 215 -23.80 -15.03 -10.99
N GLY A 216 -24.56 -15.42 -12.01
CA GLY A 216 -25.34 -16.66 -12.02
C GLY A 216 -26.81 -16.38 -11.74
N GLU A 217 -27.40 -17.13 -10.82
CA GLU A 217 -28.80 -17.01 -10.44
C GLU A 217 -28.91 -16.62 -8.96
N ILE A 218 -29.91 -15.80 -8.61
CA ILE A 218 -30.30 -15.63 -7.20
C ILE A 218 -30.71 -16.99 -6.61
N ASN A 219 -30.53 -17.16 -5.30
CA ASN A 219 -30.83 -18.45 -4.69
C ASN A 219 -32.32 -18.81 -4.83
N PRO A 220 -32.64 -19.97 -5.43
CA PRO A 220 -34.02 -20.32 -5.75
C PRO A 220 -34.84 -20.79 -4.55
N SER A 221 -34.21 -20.98 -3.38
CA SER A 221 -34.82 -21.61 -2.20
C SER A 221 -34.90 -20.69 -0.97
N ILE A 222 -34.20 -19.56 -0.94
CA ILE A 222 -34.18 -18.66 0.21
C ILE A 222 -35.09 -17.45 -0.04
N TRP A 223 -36.38 -17.68 0.19
CA TRP A 223 -37.45 -16.69 0.09
C TRP A 223 -37.92 -16.30 1.50
N THR A 224 -37.87 -15.02 1.82
CA THR A 224 -38.10 -14.50 3.18
C THR A 224 -39.57 -14.30 3.52
N ASP A 225 -40.45 -14.26 2.51
CA ASP A 225 -41.91 -14.33 2.65
C ASP A 225 -42.40 -15.73 3.09
N GLN A 226 -41.55 -16.74 2.97
CA GLN A 226 -41.81 -18.12 3.43
C GLN A 226 -41.28 -18.38 4.85
N ALA A 227 -40.67 -17.38 5.49
CA ALA A 227 -40.07 -17.52 6.80
C ALA A 227 -41.03 -17.15 7.94
N ASP A 228 -41.38 -18.13 8.76
CA ASP A 228 -42.32 -17.95 9.86
C ASP A 228 -41.85 -16.92 10.90
N GLY A 229 -42.78 -16.05 11.32
CA GLY A 229 -42.58 -15.13 12.44
C GLY A 229 -41.66 -13.93 12.16
N ARG A 230 -41.22 -13.72 10.92
CA ARG A 230 -40.37 -12.58 10.52
C ARG A 230 -41.01 -11.76 9.41
N LYS A 231 -40.75 -10.45 9.41
CA LYS A 231 -41.22 -9.55 8.35
C LYS A 231 -40.28 -9.66 7.15
N ALA A 232 -40.73 -10.29 6.07
CA ALA A 232 -39.96 -10.53 4.84
C ALA A 232 -39.16 -9.32 4.35
N SER A 233 -39.80 -8.14 4.29
CA SER A 233 -39.18 -6.89 3.83
C SER A 233 -37.97 -6.40 4.64
N ASN A 234 -37.70 -6.98 5.81
CA ASN A 234 -36.54 -6.63 6.62
C ASN A 234 -35.29 -7.46 6.26
N TYR A 235 -35.46 -8.59 5.58
CA TYR A 235 -34.41 -9.58 5.32
C TYR A 235 -34.28 -9.93 3.83
N GLY A 236 -35.12 -9.34 2.98
CA GLY A 236 -35.16 -9.61 1.56
C GLY A 236 -35.81 -8.47 0.80
N TRP A 237 -35.78 -8.58 -0.53
CA TRP A 237 -36.38 -7.61 -1.43
C TRP A 237 -37.39 -8.29 -2.35
N PRO A 238 -38.57 -7.70 -2.61
CA PRO A 238 -39.52 -8.28 -3.54
C PRO A 238 -38.94 -8.27 -4.94
N VAL A 239 -38.97 -9.43 -5.60
CA VAL A 239 -38.66 -9.56 -7.02
C VAL A 239 -39.88 -10.06 -7.77
N GLY A 240 -40.02 -9.65 -9.03
CA GLY A 240 -41.17 -10.01 -9.85
C GLY A 240 -42.46 -9.25 -9.50
N SER A 241 -43.60 -9.80 -9.93
CA SER A 241 -44.86 -9.05 -9.95
C SER A 241 -45.57 -8.99 -8.59
N GLY A 242 -45.94 -7.79 -8.16
CA GLY A 242 -46.92 -7.58 -7.09
C GLY A 242 -46.39 -7.78 -5.66
N ASN A 243 -45.08 -7.66 -5.45
CA ASN A 243 -44.42 -7.77 -4.13
C ASN A 243 -44.79 -9.06 -3.38
N ARG A 244 -44.74 -10.20 -4.07
CA ARG A 244 -45.13 -11.50 -3.49
C ARG A 244 -43.93 -12.33 -3.05
N ASP A 245 -42.87 -12.33 -3.85
CA ASP A 245 -41.73 -13.20 -3.65
C ASP A 245 -40.53 -12.36 -3.19
N TYR A 246 -40.08 -12.53 -1.95
CA TYR A 246 -39.00 -11.74 -1.36
C TYR A 246 -37.69 -12.54 -1.31
N SER A 247 -36.80 -12.32 -2.27
CA SER A 247 -35.50 -12.99 -2.29
C SER A 247 -34.61 -12.51 -1.14
N GLY A 248 -33.96 -13.43 -0.45
CA GLY A 248 -33.15 -13.15 0.73
C GLY A 248 -31.94 -12.27 0.45
N SER A 249 -31.79 -11.20 1.23
CA SER A 249 -30.56 -10.41 1.29
C SER A 249 -29.45 -11.22 1.96
N HIS A 250 -28.22 -11.04 1.49
CA HIS A 250 -27.08 -11.85 1.91
C HIS A 250 -25.75 -11.12 1.67
N TYR A 251 -24.66 -11.62 2.23
CA TYR A 251 -23.31 -11.14 1.92
C TYR A 251 -22.64 -12.05 0.89
N HIS A 252 -21.70 -11.48 0.14
CA HIS A 252 -20.58 -12.24 -0.42
C HIS A 252 -19.30 -11.71 0.22
N SER A 253 -18.59 -12.53 1.00
CA SER A 253 -17.33 -12.14 1.64
C SER A 253 -16.20 -13.06 1.20
N ALA A 254 -15.32 -12.53 0.36
CA ALA A 254 -14.17 -13.25 -0.17
C ALA A 254 -12.88 -12.81 0.51
N VAL A 255 -11.95 -13.75 0.72
CA VAL A 255 -10.62 -13.45 1.30
C VAL A 255 -9.54 -13.91 0.34
N TRP A 256 -8.57 -13.05 0.05
CA TRP A 256 -7.35 -13.41 -0.67
C TRP A 256 -6.19 -13.59 0.28
N ARG A 257 -5.40 -14.63 0.05
CA ARG A 257 -4.08 -14.79 0.67
C ARG A 257 -3.05 -14.23 -0.28
N VAL A 258 -2.43 -13.10 0.08
CA VAL A 258 -1.41 -12.41 -0.72
C VAL A 258 -0.05 -12.60 -0.05
N ASP A 259 0.79 -13.44 -0.65
CA ASP A 259 2.17 -13.67 -0.23
C ASP A 259 3.12 -12.80 -1.07
N PHE A 260 3.57 -11.69 -0.51
CA PHE A 260 4.50 -10.79 -1.20
C PHE A 260 5.91 -11.41 -1.30
N GLY A 261 6.52 -11.27 -2.48
CA GLY A 261 7.87 -11.73 -2.80
C GLY A 261 8.80 -10.58 -3.22
N ILE A 262 8.55 -9.35 -2.76
CA ILE A 262 9.13 -8.14 -3.34
C ILE A 262 10.66 -8.19 -3.38
N GLY A 263 11.21 -8.12 -4.59
CA GLY A 263 12.65 -8.17 -4.85
C GLY A 263 13.33 -9.49 -4.50
N GLY A 264 12.56 -10.57 -4.27
CA GLY A 264 13.08 -11.87 -3.84
C GLY A 264 13.64 -11.87 -2.42
N ARG A 265 13.21 -10.92 -1.57
CA ARG A 265 13.76 -10.72 -0.22
C ARG A 265 12.86 -11.33 0.85
N ALA A 266 13.49 -11.79 1.93
CA ALA A 266 12.83 -12.28 3.14
C ALA A 266 12.94 -11.26 4.30
N ASP A 267 12.81 -9.97 4.00
CA ASP A 267 12.90 -8.86 4.96
C ASP A 267 11.67 -7.93 4.93
N LEU A 268 10.55 -8.41 4.40
CA LEU A 268 9.38 -7.58 4.14
C LEU A 268 8.76 -7.01 5.43
N LYS A 269 8.24 -5.78 5.31
CA LYS A 269 7.60 -5.00 6.37
C LYS A 269 6.29 -4.42 5.89
N VAL A 270 5.42 -4.08 6.84
CA VAL A 270 4.17 -3.36 6.59
C VAL A 270 4.27 -1.98 7.21
N GLU A 271 3.97 -0.95 6.43
CA GLU A 271 3.76 0.42 6.91
C GLU A 271 2.27 0.76 6.82
N GLN A 272 1.73 1.35 7.89
CA GLN A 272 0.44 2.02 7.87
C GLN A 272 0.67 3.53 7.87
N SER A 273 0.03 4.22 6.94
CA SER A 273 -0.04 5.68 6.89
C SER A 273 -1.43 6.14 7.26
N ASP A 274 -1.53 7.14 8.14
CA ASP A 274 -2.79 7.80 8.50
C ASP A 274 -2.62 9.32 8.30
N THR A 275 -3.43 9.92 7.43
CA THR A 275 -3.43 11.37 7.21
C THR A 275 -4.60 12.05 7.92
N ALA A 276 -4.27 13.02 8.77
CA ALA A 276 -5.24 13.79 9.52
C ALA A 276 -5.06 15.30 9.33
N TRP A 277 -6.17 16.04 9.34
CA TRP A 277 -6.14 17.49 9.46
C TRP A 277 -5.69 17.86 10.87
N THR A 278 -4.68 18.72 10.99
CA THR A 278 -4.11 19.13 12.28
C THR A 278 -4.98 20.13 13.07
N GLY A 279 -6.17 20.49 12.56
CA GLY A 279 -6.99 21.60 13.05
C GLY A 279 -6.43 22.99 12.68
N LYS A 280 -5.25 23.07 12.05
CA LYS A 280 -4.59 24.31 11.65
C LYS A 280 -4.75 24.57 10.14
N ARG A 281 -4.75 25.85 9.75
CA ARG A 281 -4.62 26.28 8.35
C ARG A 281 -3.37 27.16 8.20
N GLY A 282 -2.65 26.98 7.10
CA GLY A 282 -1.60 27.89 6.64
C GLY A 282 -2.19 29.11 5.92
N ALA A 283 -1.37 29.82 5.14
CA ALA A 283 -1.82 30.99 4.37
C ALA A 283 -2.83 30.66 3.27
N GLN A 284 -2.77 29.44 2.73
CA GLN A 284 -3.51 29.09 1.51
C GLN A 284 -4.35 27.80 1.66
N SER A 285 -4.05 26.93 2.63
CA SER A 285 -4.72 25.64 2.75
C SER A 285 -4.69 25.08 4.18
N ALA A 286 -5.48 24.03 4.42
CA ALA A 286 -5.41 23.24 5.64
C ALA A 286 -4.05 22.56 5.76
N VAL A 287 -3.54 22.43 6.99
CA VAL A 287 -2.32 21.67 7.27
C VAL A 287 -2.72 20.25 7.64
N LEU A 288 -2.42 19.31 6.75
CA LEU A 288 -2.55 17.87 7.02
C LEU A 288 -1.20 17.31 7.43
N VAL A 289 -1.22 16.29 8.30
CA VAL A 289 -0.05 15.53 8.70
C VAL A 289 -0.30 14.05 8.40
N THR A 290 0.68 13.39 7.81
CA THR A 290 0.66 11.93 7.60
C THR A 290 1.59 11.29 8.62
N GLY A 291 1.01 10.61 9.59
CA GLY A 291 1.75 9.74 10.49
C GLY A 291 2.03 8.41 9.79
N ARG A 292 3.26 7.90 9.90
CA ARG A 292 3.64 6.57 9.39
C ARG A 292 4.09 5.71 10.55
N LYS A 293 3.61 4.46 10.60
CA LYS A 293 4.03 3.47 11.58
C LYS A 293 4.27 2.13 10.90
N THR A 294 5.33 1.44 11.31
CA THR A 294 5.51 0.03 10.94
C THR A 294 4.58 -0.83 11.78
N ILE A 295 3.80 -1.70 11.15
CA ILE A 295 3.07 -2.77 11.85
C ILE A 295 4.09 -3.86 12.17
N GLY A 296 4.49 -3.94 13.44
CA GLY A 296 5.55 -4.85 13.91
C GLY A 296 5.05 -6.18 14.46
N ARG A 297 3.74 -6.33 14.63
CA ARG A 297 3.09 -7.54 15.13
C ARG A 297 1.90 -7.89 14.25
N GLU A 298 1.55 -9.15 14.26
CA GLU A 298 0.34 -9.62 13.57
C GLU A 298 -0.88 -8.87 14.08
N SER A 299 -1.77 -8.54 13.15
CA SER A 299 -2.85 -7.61 13.47
C SER A 299 -4.01 -7.72 12.49
N PHE A 300 -5.19 -7.48 13.02
CA PHE A 300 -6.39 -7.16 12.28
C PHE A 300 -6.50 -5.65 12.09
N VAL A 301 -6.73 -5.20 10.86
CA VAL A 301 -6.86 -3.77 10.54
C VAL A 301 -8.06 -3.53 9.62
N ASN A 302 -8.60 -2.30 9.70
CA ASN A 302 -9.76 -1.87 8.93
C ASN A 302 -9.49 -0.57 8.19
N THR A 303 -10.16 -0.43 7.05
CA THR A 303 -10.19 0.78 6.24
C THR A 303 -10.71 1.95 7.06
N ALA A 304 -10.19 3.13 6.75
CA ALA A 304 -10.61 4.39 7.32
C ALA A 304 -10.27 5.50 6.32
N ASP A 305 -10.93 6.64 6.41
CA ASP A 305 -10.62 7.78 5.56
C ASP A 305 -9.13 8.16 5.67
N ARG A 306 -8.46 8.19 4.51
CA ARG A 306 -7.03 8.55 4.38
C ARG A 306 -6.08 7.64 5.19
N ARG A 307 -6.47 6.37 5.33
CA ARG A 307 -5.58 5.30 5.79
C ARG A 307 -5.13 4.46 4.61
N GLU A 308 -3.83 4.17 4.58
CA GLU A 308 -3.19 3.37 3.53
C GLU A 308 -2.24 2.36 4.16
N TRP A 309 -2.06 1.20 3.52
CA TRP A 309 -1.06 0.22 3.90
C TRP A 309 -0.15 -0.11 2.74
N ARG A 310 1.13 -0.26 3.06
CA ARG A 310 2.18 -0.61 2.12
C ARG A 310 2.94 -1.81 2.63
N VAL A 311 3.08 -2.85 1.80
CA VAL A 311 4.05 -3.93 2.02
C VAL A 311 5.31 -3.58 1.23
N TYR A 312 6.47 -3.58 1.88
CA TYR A 312 7.73 -3.16 1.27
C TYR A 312 8.93 -3.97 1.74
N SER A 313 9.99 -4.01 0.92
CA SER A 313 11.28 -4.60 1.26
C SER A 313 12.32 -3.52 1.56
N PRO A 314 12.83 -3.41 2.80
CA PRO A 314 13.92 -2.49 3.12
C PRO A 314 15.23 -2.79 2.36
N GLY A 315 15.45 -4.08 2.01
CA GLY A 315 16.65 -4.56 1.33
C GLY A 315 16.57 -4.53 -0.20
N SER A 316 15.38 -4.41 -0.80
CA SER A 316 15.22 -4.18 -2.24
C SER A 316 14.91 -2.71 -2.49
N ARG A 317 15.82 -1.99 -3.17
CA ARG A 317 15.68 -0.56 -3.43
C ARG A 317 15.57 -0.24 -4.91
N ASN A 318 14.85 0.82 -5.23
CA ASN A 318 14.85 1.40 -6.57
C ASN A 318 16.13 2.23 -6.81
N ALA A 319 16.27 2.80 -8.01
CA ALA A 319 17.47 3.58 -8.38
C ALA A 319 17.65 4.86 -7.55
N ASP A 320 16.59 5.37 -6.91
CA ASP A 320 16.64 6.53 -6.01
C ASP A 320 16.94 6.14 -4.55
N GLY A 321 17.16 4.84 -4.31
CA GLY A 321 17.42 4.32 -2.97
C GLY A 321 16.17 4.16 -2.11
N HIS A 322 14.95 4.32 -2.64
CA HIS A 322 13.73 4.06 -1.88
C HIS A 322 13.45 2.55 -1.82
N PRO A 323 12.97 2.01 -0.68
CA PRO A 323 12.52 0.62 -0.58
C PRO A 323 11.43 0.32 -1.61
N ARG A 324 11.47 -0.81 -2.31
CA ARG A 324 10.40 -1.20 -3.24
C ARG A 324 9.21 -1.71 -2.44
N GLY A 325 8.00 -1.33 -2.84
CA GLY A 325 6.78 -1.76 -2.17
C GLY A 325 5.56 -1.77 -3.07
N TYR A 326 4.47 -2.28 -2.51
CA TYR A 326 3.13 -2.18 -3.07
C TYR A 326 2.17 -1.71 -1.99
N ASP A 327 1.33 -0.73 -2.35
CA ASP A 327 0.18 -0.33 -1.55
C ASP A 327 -0.97 -1.31 -1.77
N ILE A 328 -1.73 -1.59 -0.72
CA ILE A 328 -3.00 -2.34 -0.79
C ILE A 328 -4.12 -1.32 -0.71
N VAL A 329 -4.82 -1.13 -1.84
CA VAL A 329 -5.83 -0.09 -2.00
C VAL A 329 -7.20 -0.73 -2.18
N PHE A 330 -8.16 -0.29 -1.38
CA PHE A 330 -9.55 -0.73 -1.46
C PHE A 330 -10.40 0.31 -2.20
N GLY A 331 -11.33 -0.17 -3.01
CA GLY A 331 -12.51 0.61 -3.40
C GLY A 331 -13.55 0.62 -2.28
N ARG A 332 -14.84 0.62 -2.66
CA ARG A 332 -15.91 0.29 -1.71
C ARG A 332 -15.73 -1.16 -1.25
N ASN A 333 -15.70 -1.37 0.06
CA ASN A 333 -15.58 -2.69 0.66
C ASN A 333 -16.50 -2.77 1.88
N ASP A 334 -17.24 -3.87 2.01
CA ASP A 334 -18.17 -4.12 3.12
C ASP A 334 -17.87 -5.48 3.73
N THR A 335 -17.24 -5.47 4.90
CA THR A 335 -16.81 -6.68 5.61
C THR A 335 -17.96 -7.29 6.40
N TYR A 336 -18.12 -8.61 6.36
CA TYR A 336 -19.18 -9.28 7.10
C TYR A 336 -18.92 -9.20 8.62
N PRO A 337 -19.71 -8.44 9.40
CA PRO A 337 -19.35 -8.09 10.77
C PRO A 337 -19.58 -9.23 11.77
N ALA A 338 -20.47 -10.18 11.44
CA ALA A 338 -20.90 -11.23 12.37
C ALA A 338 -19.95 -12.44 12.40
N HIS A 339 -18.95 -12.52 11.51
CA HIS A 339 -17.94 -13.58 11.56
C HIS A 339 -16.55 -13.04 11.97
N PRO A 340 -15.91 -13.56 13.04
CA PRO A 340 -14.62 -13.06 13.54
C PRO A 340 -13.50 -12.99 12.49
N SER A 341 -13.37 -14.01 11.64
CA SER A 341 -12.35 -14.04 10.57
C SER A 341 -12.69 -13.15 9.36
N LEU A 342 -13.91 -12.61 9.26
CA LEU A 342 -14.37 -11.87 8.08
C LEU A 342 -14.69 -10.39 8.36
N ARG A 343 -14.74 -9.98 9.63
CA ARG A 343 -15.10 -8.61 10.04
C ARG A 343 -14.02 -7.56 9.78
N ASN A 344 -12.81 -7.97 9.40
CA ASN A 344 -11.68 -7.08 9.16
C ASN A 344 -11.32 -7.03 7.67
N ALA A 345 -11.07 -5.82 7.17
CA ALA A 345 -10.70 -5.63 5.76
C ALA A 345 -9.36 -6.27 5.42
N LEU A 346 -8.44 -6.28 6.38
CA LEU A 346 -7.10 -6.80 6.20
C LEU A 346 -6.59 -7.43 7.49
N THR A 347 -5.98 -8.60 7.38
CA THR A 347 -5.21 -9.23 8.46
C THR A 347 -3.78 -9.42 8.00
N PHE A 348 -2.81 -9.11 8.85
CA PHE A 348 -1.41 -9.41 8.61
C PHE A 348 -0.94 -10.50 9.56
N THR A 349 -0.46 -11.62 9.01
CA THR A 349 0.21 -12.69 9.78
C THR A 349 1.65 -12.81 9.32
N ARG A 350 2.52 -13.38 10.16
CA ARG A 350 3.86 -13.76 9.70
C ARG A 350 3.71 -14.89 8.68
N ARG A 351 4.66 -15.01 7.74
CA ARG A 351 4.64 -16.16 6.82
C ARG A 351 4.85 -17.46 7.59
N ARG A 352 3.85 -18.33 7.54
CA ARG A 352 3.93 -19.76 7.85
C ARG A 352 3.43 -20.57 6.67
N THR A 353 4.03 -21.73 6.45
CA THR A 353 3.68 -22.61 5.33
C THR A 353 2.37 -23.34 5.56
N CYS A 354 2.02 -23.65 6.81
CA CYS A 354 0.78 -24.35 7.15
C CYS A 354 -0.47 -23.45 7.10
N GLU A 355 -0.32 -22.13 7.24
CA GLU A 355 -1.43 -21.17 7.26
C GLU A 355 -1.90 -20.89 5.82
N GLN A 356 -2.85 -21.69 5.33
CA GLN A 356 -3.31 -21.66 3.95
C GLN A 356 -4.71 -21.09 3.81
N LEU A 357 -5.62 -21.41 4.73
CA LEU A 357 -7.01 -20.99 4.71
C LEU A 357 -7.35 -20.15 5.96
N PRO A 358 -8.22 -19.13 5.85
CA PRO A 358 -8.57 -18.24 6.97
C PRO A 358 -9.49 -18.89 8.02
N MET A 359 -10.01 -20.07 7.71
CA MET A 359 -10.84 -20.92 8.56
C MET A 359 -10.86 -22.34 7.98
N TYR A 360 -11.19 -23.33 8.81
CA TYR A 360 -11.18 -24.77 8.45
C TYR A 360 -9.90 -25.20 7.71
N ASN A 361 -8.76 -24.72 8.20
CA ASN A 361 -7.48 -24.99 7.55
C ASN A 361 -7.20 -26.49 7.53
N ASN A 362 -6.88 -27.01 6.34
CA ASN A 362 -6.73 -28.44 6.10
C ASN A 362 -5.25 -28.89 6.06
N ASP A 363 -4.30 -27.98 6.33
CA ASP A 363 -2.90 -28.35 6.55
C ASP A 363 -2.76 -29.06 7.89
N VAL A 364 -2.13 -30.24 7.88
CA VAL A 364 -1.97 -31.10 9.06
C VAL A 364 -1.29 -30.38 10.24
N SER A 365 -0.39 -29.44 9.98
CA SER A 365 0.38 -28.76 11.02
C SER A 365 -0.40 -27.64 11.71
N CYS A 366 -1.43 -27.12 11.05
CA CYS A 366 -2.25 -25.99 11.52
C CYS A 366 -3.74 -26.32 11.29
N ALA A 367 -4.11 -27.57 11.55
CA ALA A 367 -5.42 -28.11 11.19
C ALA A 367 -6.53 -27.44 12.00
N ASN A 368 -7.60 -27.02 11.31
CA ASN A 368 -8.76 -26.30 11.84
C ASN A 368 -8.45 -24.92 12.47
N GLU A 369 -7.21 -24.45 12.39
CA GLU A 369 -6.87 -23.09 12.79
C GLU A 369 -7.52 -22.07 11.84
N THR A 370 -7.70 -20.86 12.36
CA THR A 370 -8.35 -19.74 11.70
C THR A 370 -7.45 -18.51 11.72
N LEU A 371 -7.86 -17.42 11.05
CA LEU A 371 -7.17 -16.13 11.17
C LEU A 371 -7.05 -15.66 12.62
N MET A 372 -7.98 -16.04 13.49
CA MET A 372 -7.93 -15.69 14.91
C MET A 372 -6.79 -16.38 15.64
N ASP A 373 -6.43 -17.59 15.22
CA ASP A 373 -5.32 -18.35 15.78
C ASP A 373 -3.98 -17.90 15.19
N TYR A 374 -3.97 -17.54 13.89
CA TYR A 374 -2.78 -17.06 13.20
C TYR A 374 -2.37 -15.68 13.71
N ALA A 375 -3.29 -14.71 13.72
CA ALA A 375 -2.99 -13.33 14.13
C ALA A 375 -3.03 -13.15 15.65
N ASN A 376 -2.23 -13.95 16.34
CA ASN A 376 -2.16 -14.01 17.80
C ASN A 376 -1.16 -12.99 18.40
N GLY A 377 -0.60 -12.11 17.57
CA GLY A 377 0.24 -10.99 17.99
C GLY A 377 1.73 -11.29 17.98
N GLU A 378 2.17 -12.35 17.29
CA GLU A 378 3.59 -12.61 17.08
C GLU A 378 4.29 -11.47 16.32
N VAL A 379 5.62 -11.49 16.33
CA VAL A 379 6.41 -10.51 15.57
C VAL A 379 6.16 -10.73 14.08
N LEU A 380 5.74 -9.66 13.39
CA LEU A 380 5.44 -9.70 11.97
C LEU A 380 6.74 -9.73 11.15
N ALA A 381 7.11 -10.93 10.73
CA ALA A 381 8.25 -11.18 9.85
C ALA A 381 7.74 -11.75 8.53
N ASN A 382 8.05 -11.08 7.42
CA ASN A 382 7.58 -11.46 6.09
C ASN A 382 6.05 -11.61 6.05
N PRO A 383 5.31 -10.49 6.11
CA PRO A 383 3.86 -10.51 6.20
C PRO A 383 3.19 -11.29 5.07
N ILE A 384 2.20 -12.10 5.42
CA ILE A 384 1.08 -12.48 4.56
C ILE A 384 -0.03 -11.48 4.78
N ALA A 385 -0.61 -10.98 3.69
CA ALA A 385 -1.80 -10.13 3.74
C ALA A 385 -3.03 -10.97 3.39
N TRP A 386 -3.96 -11.06 4.34
CA TRP A 386 -5.28 -11.68 4.15
C TRP A 386 -6.27 -10.57 3.85
N VAL A 387 -6.56 -10.37 2.57
CA VAL A 387 -7.33 -9.23 2.07
C VAL A 387 -8.79 -9.65 1.93
N ASN A 388 -9.67 -9.12 2.78
CA ASN A 388 -11.10 -9.37 2.69
C ASN A 388 -11.75 -8.34 1.77
N VAL A 389 -12.44 -8.81 0.73
CA VAL A 389 -13.33 -8.00 -0.08
C VAL A 389 -14.73 -8.59 -0.06
N GLY A 390 -15.70 -7.77 0.32
CA GLY A 390 -17.08 -8.17 0.43
C GLY A 390 -18.06 -7.08 0.07
N PHE A 391 -19.29 -7.52 -0.17
CA PHE A 391 -20.44 -6.66 -0.35
C PHE A 391 -21.70 -7.30 0.24
N HIS A 392 -22.59 -6.45 0.75
CA HIS A 392 -23.95 -6.84 1.10
C HIS A 392 -24.85 -6.70 -0.14
N HIS A 393 -25.53 -7.79 -0.48
CA HIS A 393 -26.44 -7.87 -1.62
C HIS A 393 -27.88 -7.83 -1.14
N ILE A 394 -28.50 -6.66 -1.32
CA ILE A 394 -29.95 -6.56 -1.34
C ILE A 394 -30.36 -6.84 -2.78
N VAL A 395 -30.99 -7.99 -3.00
CA VAL A 395 -31.42 -8.47 -4.32
C VAL A 395 -32.35 -7.44 -4.98
N ARG A 396 -32.29 -7.33 -6.31
CA ARG A 396 -33.15 -6.43 -7.10
C ARG A 396 -33.80 -7.20 -8.26
N ASP A 397 -34.81 -6.60 -8.89
CA ASP A 397 -35.42 -7.16 -10.10
C ASP A 397 -34.39 -7.35 -11.22
N GLU A 398 -33.40 -6.45 -11.33
CA GLU A 398 -32.33 -6.58 -12.33
C GLU A 398 -31.40 -7.78 -12.08
N ASP A 399 -31.44 -8.39 -10.90
CA ASP A 399 -30.63 -9.55 -10.54
C ASP A 399 -31.33 -10.88 -10.88
N GLN A 400 -32.57 -10.84 -11.40
CA GLN A 400 -33.26 -12.03 -11.91
C GLN A 400 -32.54 -12.61 -13.15
N SER A 401 -32.82 -13.89 -13.43
CA SER A 401 -32.10 -14.74 -14.39
C SER A 401 -31.75 -14.10 -15.76
N PRO A 402 -30.45 -14.05 -16.14
CA PRO A 402 -29.26 -14.21 -15.30
C PRO A 402 -28.88 -12.91 -14.57
N MET A 403 -28.35 -13.04 -13.35
CA MET A 403 -27.86 -11.92 -12.55
C MET A 403 -26.69 -11.21 -13.26
N PRO A 404 -26.68 -9.87 -13.38
CA PRO A 404 -25.53 -9.13 -13.84
C PRO A 404 -24.33 -9.27 -12.90
N VAL A 405 -23.11 -9.36 -13.46
CA VAL A 405 -21.90 -9.54 -12.66
C VAL A 405 -21.68 -8.35 -11.71
N HIS A 406 -21.64 -8.63 -10.41
CA HIS A 406 -21.22 -7.68 -9.39
C HIS A 406 -19.74 -7.87 -9.06
N TRP A 407 -18.95 -6.81 -9.17
CA TRP A 407 -17.50 -6.86 -8.97
C TRP A 407 -17.07 -6.21 -7.65
N GLN A 408 -16.22 -6.91 -6.92
CA GLN A 408 -15.55 -6.46 -5.71
C GLN A 408 -14.08 -6.85 -5.79
N GLY A 409 -13.21 -6.05 -5.17
CA GLY A 409 -11.79 -6.25 -5.34
C GLY A 409 -10.93 -5.22 -4.63
N PHE A 410 -9.64 -5.35 -4.87
CA PHE A 410 -8.61 -4.47 -4.35
C PHE A 410 -7.52 -4.30 -5.40
N THR A 411 -6.73 -3.25 -5.25
CA THR A 411 -5.62 -2.95 -6.14
C THR A 411 -4.32 -3.06 -5.36
N LEU A 412 -3.33 -3.76 -5.93
CA LEU A 412 -1.94 -3.66 -5.52
C LEU A 412 -1.26 -2.61 -6.40
N TYR A 413 -0.92 -1.47 -5.80
CA TYR A 413 -0.34 -0.34 -6.53
C TYR A 413 1.16 -0.23 -6.23
N PRO A 414 2.05 -0.14 -7.24
CA PRO A 414 3.48 -0.04 -6.99
C PRO A 414 3.83 1.28 -6.27
N HIS A 415 4.54 1.17 -5.15
CA HIS A 415 5.02 2.31 -4.36
C HIS A 415 6.53 2.25 -4.25
N ASP A 416 7.21 3.24 -4.85
CA ASP A 416 8.66 3.26 -5.06
C ASP A 416 9.19 1.99 -5.75
N PHE A 417 8.34 1.17 -6.37
CA PHE A 417 8.80 -0.06 -7.01
C PHE A 417 9.82 0.26 -8.09
N SER A 418 9.61 1.31 -8.87
CA SER A 418 10.58 1.91 -9.79
C SER A 418 10.84 3.37 -9.39
N ALA A 419 12.01 3.91 -9.74
CA ALA A 419 12.38 5.30 -9.43
C ALA A 419 11.47 6.33 -10.13
N GLN A 420 11.06 6.03 -11.35
CA GLN A 420 10.02 6.74 -12.08
C GLN A 420 8.96 5.76 -12.54
N SER A 421 7.83 6.25 -13.05
CA SER A 421 6.85 5.39 -13.73
C SER A 421 7.57 4.47 -14.74
N PRO A 422 7.29 3.15 -14.73
CA PRO A 422 8.01 2.17 -15.54
C PRO A 422 7.75 2.33 -17.05
N ILE A 423 6.78 3.17 -17.41
CA ILE A 423 6.39 3.55 -18.78
C ILE A 423 6.69 5.02 -19.09
N THR A 424 7.50 5.70 -18.26
CA THR A 424 7.92 7.09 -18.55
C THR A 424 8.54 7.17 -19.94
N PRO A 425 8.06 8.04 -20.86
CA PRO A 425 8.60 8.12 -22.21
C PRO A 425 10.03 8.70 -22.22
N PRO A 426 10.85 8.42 -23.24
CA PRO A 426 12.22 8.94 -23.34
C PRO A 426 12.31 10.47 -23.17
N ALA A 427 11.37 11.22 -23.76
CA ALA A 427 11.29 12.68 -23.65
C ALA A 427 11.10 13.22 -22.21
N ARG A 428 10.76 12.35 -21.25
CA ARG A 428 10.55 12.66 -19.83
C ARG A 428 11.50 11.89 -18.90
N ALA A 429 12.47 11.12 -19.43
CA ALA A 429 13.38 10.32 -18.61
C ALA A 429 14.15 11.17 -17.57
N GLY A 430 14.53 12.41 -17.91
CA GLY A 430 15.20 13.32 -16.97
C GLY A 430 14.31 13.91 -15.86
N ARG A 431 13.01 13.57 -15.77
CA ARG A 431 12.09 14.10 -14.75
C ARG A 431 11.97 13.16 -13.55
N ASN A 432 13.09 12.89 -12.89
CA ASN A 432 13.16 12.01 -11.72
C ASN A 432 13.40 12.85 -10.46
N GLY A 433 12.40 12.96 -9.58
CA GLY A 433 12.44 13.89 -8.45
C GLY A 433 12.37 15.37 -8.88
N PHE A 434 12.94 16.26 -8.07
CA PHE A 434 12.84 17.70 -8.29
C PHE A 434 13.62 18.15 -9.54
N VAL A 435 12.92 18.74 -10.51
CA VAL A 435 13.55 19.46 -11.63
C VAL A 435 12.80 20.77 -11.91
N ALA A 436 13.16 21.85 -11.24
CA ALA A 436 12.91 23.21 -11.71
C ALA A 436 14.05 23.65 -12.65
N THR A 437 13.77 24.44 -13.69
CA THR A 437 14.83 25.12 -14.48
C THR A 437 14.45 26.57 -14.81
N GLU A 438 15.36 27.50 -14.44
CA GLU A 438 15.46 28.97 -14.48
C GLU A 438 14.25 29.87 -14.23
N ASN A 439 13.07 29.58 -14.79
CA ASN A 439 11.86 30.29 -14.36
C ASN A 439 11.23 29.49 -13.23
N GLU A 440 11.79 29.70 -12.03
CA GLU A 440 11.02 29.66 -10.80
C GLU A 440 9.59 30.13 -11.11
N GLN A 441 8.66 29.26 -10.79
CA GLN A 441 7.28 29.63 -10.56
C GLN A 441 7.27 30.69 -9.45
N ALA A 442 7.53 31.96 -9.81
CA ALA A 442 7.63 33.15 -8.97
C ALA A 442 6.30 33.51 -8.26
N ARG A 443 5.46 32.51 -7.98
CA ARG A 443 4.20 32.62 -7.27
C ARG A 443 3.97 31.40 -6.37
N ALA A 444 4.82 31.24 -5.37
CA ALA A 444 4.45 30.52 -4.16
C ALA A 444 4.91 31.26 -2.91
N VAL A 445 4.61 32.56 -2.80
CA VAL A 445 4.66 33.24 -1.51
C VAL A 445 3.52 34.26 -1.51
N THR A 446 2.49 34.05 -0.69
CA THR A 446 1.66 35.20 -0.28
C THR A 446 2.66 36.17 0.33
N PRO A 447 2.88 37.38 -0.25
CA PRO A 447 4.03 38.20 0.12
C PRO A 447 4.01 38.37 1.63
N ILE A 448 5.06 37.88 2.29
CA ILE A 448 5.23 38.00 3.72
C ILE A 448 5.13 39.50 4.02
N ARG A 449 4.00 39.92 4.59
CA ARG A 449 3.75 41.34 4.84
C ARG A 449 4.60 41.76 6.02
N GLY A 450 5.18 42.95 5.97
CA GLY A 450 6.02 43.47 7.04
C GLY A 450 5.33 43.41 8.41
N SER A 451 6.13 43.57 9.45
CA SER A 451 5.61 43.83 10.79
C SER A 451 6.38 44.96 11.44
N THR A 452 5.85 45.51 12.52
CA THR A 452 6.56 46.45 13.38
C THR A 452 6.62 45.89 14.77
N THR A 453 7.83 45.67 15.27
CA THR A 453 8.09 45.28 16.66
C THR A 453 8.38 46.54 17.48
N THR A 454 7.68 46.69 18.60
CA THR A 454 7.89 47.79 19.55
C THR A 454 8.17 47.21 20.92
N ILE A 455 9.02 47.89 21.69
CA ILE A 455 9.42 47.45 23.01
C ILE A 455 9.25 48.56 24.05
N ARG A 456 8.96 48.15 25.29
CA ARG A 456 8.95 49.02 26.45
C ARG A 456 9.65 48.33 27.62
N LEU A 457 10.70 48.95 28.13
CA LEU A 457 11.34 48.52 29.37
C LEU A 457 10.42 48.85 30.55
N SER A 458 10.31 47.90 31.48
CA SER A 458 9.60 48.12 32.76
C SER A 458 10.22 49.27 33.57
N ARG A 459 11.55 49.48 33.47
CA ARG A 459 12.31 50.64 33.98
C ARG A 459 13.51 50.91 33.07
N SER A 460 13.87 52.18 32.88
CA SER A 460 15.05 52.60 32.11
C SER A 460 16.35 52.61 32.93
N THR A 461 16.24 52.59 34.25
CA THR A 461 17.38 52.50 35.18
C THR A 461 17.09 51.45 36.25
N VAL A 462 18.04 50.56 36.51
CA VAL A 462 17.95 49.49 37.51
C VAL A 462 19.28 49.34 38.25
N VAL A 463 19.26 48.79 39.47
CA VAL A 463 20.49 48.48 40.22
C VAL A 463 21.10 47.16 39.75
N ALA A 464 22.41 47.01 39.88
CA ALA A 464 23.13 45.77 39.59
C ALA A 464 22.46 44.56 40.28
N GLY A 465 22.39 43.42 39.59
CA GLY A 465 21.66 42.23 40.06
C GLY A 465 20.18 42.17 39.67
N SER A 466 19.60 43.26 39.17
CA SER A 466 18.19 43.29 38.72
C SER A 466 17.95 42.50 37.42
N ARG A 467 16.75 41.92 37.27
CA ARG A 467 16.28 41.24 36.04
C ARG A 467 15.07 41.97 35.44
N PRO A 468 15.29 43.12 34.75
CA PRO A 468 14.21 43.93 34.20
C PRO A 468 13.40 43.17 33.15
N VAL A 469 12.14 43.56 32.98
CA VAL A 469 11.23 42.99 31.99
C VAL A 469 11.11 43.94 30.80
N VAL A 470 11.16 43.38 29.59
CA VAL A 470 10.82 44.04 28.32
C VAL A 470 9.43 43.56 27.91
N ALA A 471 8.49 44.50 27.77
CA ALA A 471 7.22 44.24 27.10
C ALA A 471 7.41 44.46 25.59
N VAL A 472 7.03 43.47 24.79
CA VAL A 472 7.17 43.43 23.33
C VAL A 472 5.78 43.42 22.70
N ARG A 473 5.58 44.22 21.66
CA ARG A 473 4.39 44.15 20.82
C ARG A 473 4.79 44.07 19.34
N VAL A 474 4.31 43.05 18.66
CA VAL A 474 4.50 42.83 17.22
C VAL A 474 3.18 43.10 16.50
N ARG A 475 3.18 44.09 15.62
CA ARG A 475 2.03 44.45 14.78
C ARG A 475 2.32 44.08 13.33
N PRO A 476 1.64 43.06 12.78
CA PRO A 476 1.66 42.82 11.34
C PRO A 476 1.11 44.04 10.60
N SER A 477 1.62 44.32 9.40
CA SER A 477 1.12 45.41 8.55
C SER A 477 -0.28 45.15 8.01
N ASP A 478 -0.78 43.91 8.13
CA ASP A 478 -2.14 43.52 7.82
C ASP A 478 -2.94 43.35 9.12
N ALA A 479 -4.00 44.15 9.30
CA ALA A 479 -4.78 44.24 10.53
C ALA A 479 -5.50 42.93 10.91
N GLY A 480 -5.66 42.00 9.97
CA GLY A 480 -6.26 40.68 10.23
C GLY A 480 -5.28 39.60 10.72
N GLN A 481 -3.97 39.88 10.72
CA GLN A 481 -2.94 38.90 11.08
C GLN A 481 -2.55 39.02 12.56
N ILE A 482 -2.36 37.89 13.23
CA ILE A 482 -1.85 37.84 14.60
C ILE A 482 -0.44 37.25 14.56
N ALA A 483 0.53 38.00 15.09
CA ALA A 483 1.92 37.59 15.14
C ALA A 483 2.08 36.32 15.99
N ALA A 484 2.77 35.32 15.43
CA ALA A 484 3.21 34.14 16.13
C ALA A 484 4.55 33.67 15.56
N GLY A 485 5.55 33.49 16.40
CA GLY A 485 6.92 33.20 15.99
C GLY A 485 7.88 33.40 17.15
N VAL A 486 9.14 33.65 16.85
CA VAL A 486 10.22 33.77 17.85
C VAL A 486 10.58 35.23 18.08
N LEU A 487 10.85 35.63 19.32
CA LEU A 487 11.39 36.93 19.74
C LEU A 487 12.79 36.75 20.32
N THR A 488 13.75 37.51 19.82
CA THR A 488 15.15 37.51 20.28
C THR A 488 15.51 38.86 20.86
N VAL A 489 15.78 38.92 22.16
CA VAL A 489 16.19 40.13 22.86
C VAL A 489 17.72 40.24 22.84
N ARG A 490 18.25 41.41 22.46
CA ARG A 490 19.68 41.68 22.36
C ARG A 490 20.09 42.92 23.13
N ASP A 491 21.36 42.97 23.52
CA ASP A 491 22.07 44.14 24.01
C ASP A 491 23.26 44.40 23.08
N GLY A 492 23.15 45.43 22.25
CA GLY A 492 23.98 45.55 21.05
C GLY A 492 23.85 44.29 20.18
N ASP A 493 24.98 43.66 19.85
CA ASP A 493 25.01 42.41 19.07
C ASP A 493 24.84 41.14 19.93
N ARG A 494 24.90 41.26 21.26
CA ARG A 494 24.83 40.11 22.17
C ARG A 494 23.38 39.69 22.41
N THR A 495 23.04 38.44 22.08
CA THR A 495 21.73 37.87 22.42
C THR A 495 21.62 37.61 23.93
N LEU A 496 20.56 38.13 24.54
CA LEU A 496 20.28 37.97 25.96
C LEU A 496 19.28 36.84 26.24
N VAL A 497 18.16 36.79 25.50
CA VAL A 497 17.06 35.83 25.69
C VAL A 497 16.33 35.59 24.37
N VAL A 498 15.88 34.36 24.14
CA VAL A 498 14.95 33.99 23.07
C VAL A 498 13.63 33.52 23.70
N SER A 499 12.49 33.96 23.19
CA SER A 499 11.15 33.61 23.68
C SER A 499 10.18 33.50 22.51
N ASP A 500 9.22 32.57 22.58
CA ASP A 500 8.14 32.53 21.60
C ASP A 500 7.05 33.56 21.90
N ILE A 501 6.42 34.05 20.83
CA ILE A 501 5.12 34.73 20.83
C ILE A 501 4.14 33.85 20.07
N ARG A 502 3.03 33.48 20.69
CA ARG A 502 2.01 32.59 20.11
C ARG A 502 0.79 33.41 19.74
N LYS A 503 -0.10 32.85 18.90
CA LYS A 503 -1.33 33.55 18.51
C LYS A 503 -2.21 33.96 19.71
N ILE A 504 -2.22 33.14 20.77
CA ILE A 504 -2.94 33.45 22.03
C ILE A 504 -2.38 34.66 22.77
N ASP A 505 -1.14 35.06 22.49
CA ASP A 505 -0.52 36.25 23.07
C ASP A 505 -1.00 37.53 22.35
N HIS A 506 -1.85 37.44 21.31
CA HIS A 506 -2.43 38.56 20.55
C HIS A 506 -1.41 39.63 20.13
N GLY A 507 -0.21 39.17 19.70
CA GLY A 507 0.87 40.06 19.28
C GLY A 507 1.56 40.81 20.42
N SER A 508 1.37 40.43 21.69
CA SER A 508 2.00 41.07 22.86
C SER A 508 2.62 40.06 23.83
N ARG A 509 3.89 40.23 24.21
CA ARG A 509 4.63 39.30 25.10
C ARG A 509 5.53 40.05 26.08
N SER A 510 5.63 39.60 27.34
CA SER A 510 6.59 40.13 28.31
C SER A 510 7.75 39.16 28.53
N ILE A 511 8.99 39.65 28.43
CA ILE A 511 10.22 38.85 28.50
C ILE A 511 11.12 39.39 29.61
N ARG A 512 11.54 38.53 30.53
CA ARG A 512 12.46 38.88 31.62
C ARG A 512 13.91 38.75 31.16
N LEU A 513 14.71 39.80 31.35
CA LEU A 513 16.13 39.84 30.98
C LEU A 513 17.01 39.08 31.99
N PRO A 514 18.21 38.63 31.59
CA PRO A 514 19.23 38.16 32.51
C PRO A 514 19.80 39.35 33.30
N VAL A 515 20.57 39.06 34.34
CA VAL A 515 21.32 40.09 35.05
C VAL A 515 22.38 40.65 34.12
N LEU A 516 22.44 41.98 34.02
CA LEU A 516 23.42 42.70 33.20
C LEU A 516 24.42 43.41 34.12
N PRO A 517 25.69 43.55 33.70
CA PRO A 517 26.71 44.27 34.48
C PRO A 517 26.38 45.77 34.59
N PRO A 518 26.98 46.51 35.54
CA PRO A 518 26.83 47.96 35.59
C PRO A 518 27.28 48.63 34.28
N GLY A 519 26.49 49.57 33.79
CA GLY A 519 26.74 50.24 32.51
C GLY A 519 25.46 50.59 31.75
N LYS A 520 25.64 51.16 30.55
CA LYS A 520 24.54 51.43 29.62
C LYS A 520 24.41 50.26 28.64
N HIS A 521 23.21 49.72 28.54
CA HIS A 521 22.84 48.62 27.65
C HIS A 521 21.85 49.08 26.61
N THR A 522 22.07 48.65 25.37
CA THR A 522 21.27 49.05 24.22
C THR A 522 20.35 47.90 23.83
N ILE A 523 19.15 47.89 24.40
CA ILE A 523 18.23 46.75 24.28
C ILE A 523 17.41 46.85 23.00
N THR A 524 17.42 45.79 22.19
CA THR A 524 16.55 45.63 21.01
C THR A 524 15.85 44.28 21.04
N VAL A 525 14.71 44.15 20.36
CA VAL A 525 14.04 42.86 20.17
C VAL A 525 13.77 42.64 18.69
N ALA A 526 14.25 41.52 18.17
CA ALA A 526 13.99 41.05 16.82
C ALA A 526 12.90 39.98 16.83
N TYR A 527 11.84 40.18 16.05
CA TYR A 527 10.83 39.17 15.74
C TYR A 527 11.24 38.39 14.51
N GLY A 528 11.31 37.06 14.65
CA GLY A 528 11.77 36.10 13.65
C GLY A 528 10.77 35.80 12.53
N GLY A 529 9.58 36.43 12.53
CA GLY A 529 8.58 36.23 11.49
C GLY A 529 7.76 34.94 11.64
N SER A 530 6.89 34.72 10.66
CA SER A 530 6.04 33.52 10.52
C SER A 530 5.76 33.26 9.05
N ALA A 531 5.00 32.20 8.74
CA ALA A 531 4.55 31.90 7.38
C ALA A 531 3.72 33.03 6.71
N GLN A 532 3.25 34.03 7.46
CA GLN A 532 2.36 35.11 6.97
C GLN A 532 2.80 36.53 7.37
N VAL A 533 3.72 36.65 8.33
CA VAL A 533 4.12 37.92 8.94
C VAL A 533 5.64 38.04 8.90
N GLY A 534 6.13 39.13 8.35
CA GLY A 534 7.55 39.43 8.16
C GLY A 534 8.27 39.68 9.46
N THR A 535 9.59 39.51 9.40
CA THR A 535 10.48 39.87 10.49
C THR A 535 10.46 41.37 10.75
N SER A 536 10.81 41.77 11.97
CA SER A 536 11.05 43.19 12.29
C SER A 536 11.87 43.31 13.55
N THR A 537 12.60 44.41 13.69
CA THR A 537 13.39 44.71 14.89
C THR A 537 12.90 46.02 15.49
N SER A 538 12.78 46.06 16.81
CA SER A 538 12.41 47.28 17.52
C SER A 538 13.49 48.34 17.43
N ALA A 539 13.09 49.59 17.64
CA ALA A 539 14.05 50.64 18.03
C ALA A 539 14.77 50.25 19.33
N ALA A 540 15.99 50.76 19.51
CA ALA A 540 16.77 50.54 20.70
C ALA A 540 16.21 51.30 21.90
N ALA A 541 16.19 50.64 23.05
CA ALA A 541 15.88 51.24 24.33
C ALA A 541 17.12 51.17 25.24
N ILE A 542 17.49 52.30 25.84
CA ILE A 542 18.63 52.35 26.75
C ILE A 542 18.20 51.91 28.15
N LEU A 543 18.86 50.88 28.65
CA LEU A 543 18.77 50.42 30.03
C LEU A 543 20.08 50.77 30.74
N THR A 544 20.03 51.58 31.79
CA THR A 544 21.19 51.88 32.62
C THR A 544 21.18 51.00 33.87
N VAL A 545 22.23 50.21 34.05
CA VAL A 545 22.47 49.45 35.26
C VAL A 545 23.42 50.26 36.13
N THR A 546 22.94 50.80 37.24
CA THR A 546 23.79 51.50 38.22
C THR A 546 24.48 50.47 39.10
N GLN A 547 25.63 50.87 39.66
CA GLN A 547 26.32 50.05 40.67
C GLN A 547 25.43 49.77 41.87
#